data_AF-A0A2V7YR58-F1
#
_entry.id   AF-A0A2V7YR58-F1
#
_cell.length_a   1.000
_cell.length_b   1.000
_cell.length_c   1.000
_cell.angle_alpha   90.00
_cell.angle_beta   90.00
_cell.angle_gamma   90.00
#
_symmetry.space_group_name_H-M   'P 1'
#
loop_
_entity.id
_entity.type
_entity.pdbx_description
1 polymer ?
#
loop_
_entity_poly.entity_id
_entity_poly.type
_entity_poly.pdbx_seq_one_letter_code
_entity_poly.pdbx_strand_id
1 'polypeptide(L)'
;MAPDRRRNRALTGEITLMDPGTVFYEGTNSNAAGYEGVQPRIVNDLERQSRDPDYLHVAYRVVAAKALGHPVTRAESNRYWTAKALAFVRAYPLAALRLTARKFYFALQSYEPYDLATMARKDFLLSRGFFIPFGVTVALALMAMLLRVRGIAPLVIFVCAAGVTLVIFYVTSRQRNAILPPMVILAAAGLATWSRLLVGSRRLRAGATLIIAVAIAVLLSITGPAQREDAAGWLGVRNGFDQAIALEQQGQWAQADALLAQLENEHYRPIRENRAVSSVAYYRAVAAAHLGRDPRPFLAVAEREAPGNEHVLAIQAALGNRSAERLLFELHDPFTARRALQGM
;
A
#
# COMPACT_ATOMS: atom_id res chain seq x y z
N MET A 1 -20.59 23.05 -1.99
CA MET A 1 -20.15 22.02 -1.01
C MET A 1 -20.71 22.18 0.42
N ALA A 2 -21.41 23.28 0.77
CA ALA A 2 -22.01 23.48 2.10
C ALA A 2 -23.40 22.84 2.38
N PRO A 3 -24.26 22.48 1.40
CA PRO A 3 -25.64 22.05 1.71
C PRO A 3 -25.71 20.66 2.39
N ASP A 4 -24.86 19.70 1.98
CA ASP A 4 -24.91 18.34 2.53
C ASP A 4 -24.39 18.23 3.97
N ARG A 5 -23.40 19.05 4.36
CA ARG A 5 -22.87 19.03 5.75
C ARG A 5 -23.90 19.49 6.78
N ARG A 6 -24.72 20.48 6.42
CA ARG A 6 -25.82 20.98 7.29
C ARG A 6 -26.97 19.98 7.33
N ARG A 7 -27.28 19.35 6.19
CA ARG A 7 -28.31 18.32 6.08
C ARG A 7 -27.94 17.05 6.86
N ASN A 8 -26.70 16.57 6.78
CA ASN A 8 -26.24 15.44 7.58
C ASN A 8 -26.24 15.74 9.08
N ARG A 9 -25.77 16.92 9.50
CA ARG A 9 -25.85 17.30 10.92
C ARG A 9 -27.29 17.31 11.44
N ALA A 10 -28.26 17.72 10.61
CA ALA A 10 -29.67 17.73 10.97
C ALA A 10 -30.31 16.32 11.00
N LEU A 11 -29.80 15.37 10.19
CA LEU A 11 -30.36 14.01 10.07
C LEU A 11 -29.66 12.97 10.98
N THR A 12 -28.35 13.09 11.15
CA THR A 12 -27.50 12.10 11.86
C THR A 12 -26.79 12.68 13.08
N GLY A 13 -26.90 13.99 13.32
CA GLY A 13 -26.15 14.69 14.38
C GLY A 13 -24.67 14.93 14.06
N GLU A 14 -24.16 14.47 12.90
CA GLU A 14 -22.74 14.51 12.56
C GLU A 14 -22.44 15.32 11.29
N ILE A 15 -21.29 15.99 11.28
CA ILE A 15 -20.79 16.77 10.12
C ILE A 15 -19.93 15.91 9.19
N THR A 16 -19.50 14.73 9.65
CA THR A 16 -18.54 13.86 8.95
C THR A 16 -19.23 13.09 7.84
N LEU A 17 -18.93 13.44 6.58
CA LEU A 17 -19.51 12.81 5.39
C LEU A 17 -18.82 11.49 5.01
N MET A 18 -17.54 11.34 5.36
CA MET A 18 -16.66 10.21 4.99
C MET A 18 -15.94 9.65 6.22
N ASP A 19 -15.28 8.50 6.08
CA ASP A 19 -14.51 7.86 7.15
C ASP A 19 -12.98 7.94 6.93
N PRO A 20 -12.38 9.15 6.94
CA PRO A 20 -10.96 9.35 6.62
C PRO A 20 -10.01 8.62 7.57
N GLY A 21 -10.42 8.34 8.82
CA GLY A 21 -9.60 7.60 9.77
C GLY A 21 -9.43 6.14 9.38
N THR A 22 -10.46 5.52 8.80
CA THR A 22 -10.39 4.14 8.29
C THR A 22 -9.46 4.04 7.10
N VAL A 23 -9.62 4.95 6.12
CA VAL A 23 -8.77 5.04 4.93
C VAL A 23 -7.31 5.38 5.31
N PHE A 24 -7.10 6.24 6.31
CA PHE A 24 -5.76 6.57 6.80
C PHE A 24 -5.08 5.35 7.42
N TYR A 25 -5.81 4.55 8.20
CA TYR A 25 -5.32 3.29 8.73
C TYR A 25 -4.97 2.29 7.63
N GLU A 26 -5.85 2.10 6.64
CA GLU A 26 -5.60 1.18 5.51
C GLU A 26 -4.28 1.46 4.79
N GLY A 27 -3.97 2.74 4.62
CA GLY A 27 -2.71 3.15 4.03
C GLY A 27 -1.52 3.17 4.98
N THR A 28 -1.74 3.22 6.29
CA THR A 28 -0.70 3.53 7.30
C THR A 28 -0.76 2.55 8.46
N ASN A 29 -0.53 1.27 8.15
CA ASN A 29 -0.42 0.19 9.12
C ASN A 29 0.76 -0.73 8.77
N SER A 30 1.11 -1.65 9.67
CA SER A 30 2.25 -2.56 9.51
C SER A 30 2.15 -3.56 8.36
N ASN A 31 0.95 -3.79 7.84
CA ASN A 31 0.70 -4.68 6.70
C ASN A 31 0.62 -3.93 5.36
N ALA A 32 0.66 -2.60 5.36
CA ALA A 32 0.58 -1.80 4.14
C ALA A 32 1.89 -1.90 3.32
N ALA A 33 1.75 -2.19 2.02
CA ALA A 33 2.90 -2.32 1.12
C ALA A 33 3.33 -1.00 0.45
N GLY A 34 2.43 -0.01 0.40
CA GLY A 34 2.64 1.31 -0.20
C GLY A 34 1.84 1.55 -1.48
N TYR A 35 1.12 0.54 -1.96
CA TYR A 35 0.03 0.64 -2.91
C TYR A 35 -1.17 -0.08 -2.29
N GLU A 36 -2.39 0.31 -2.68
CA GLU A 36 -3.64 -0.20 -2.12
C GLU A 36 -3.85 0.03 -0.61
N GLY A 37 -5.11 -0.07 -0.18
CA GLY A 37 -5.51 0.07 1.22
C GLY A 37 -5.60 -1.30 1.87
N VAL A 38 -4.78 -1.56 2.90
CA VAL A 38 -4.75 -2.86 3.59
C VAL A 38 -5.64 -2.81 4.83
N GLN A 39 -6.78 -3.48 4.75
CA GLN A 39 -7.75 -3.55 5.84
C GLN A 39 -7.34 -4.57 6.91
N PRO A 40 -7.76 -4.40 8.18
CA PRO A 40 -7.66 -5.43 9.19
C PRO A 40 -8.36 -6.72 8.73
N ARG A 41 -7.80 -7.89 9.07
CA ARG A 41 -8.37 -9.19 8.67
C ARG A 41 -9.80 -9.37 9.14
N ILE A 42 -10.11 -8.97 10.38
CA ILE A 42 -11.47 -9.07 10.92
C ILE A 42 -12.48 -8.20 10.16
N VAL A 43 -12.05 -7.05 9.64
CA VAL A 43 -12.92 -6.18 8.82
C VAL A 43 -13.20 -6.84 7.47
N ASN A 44 -12.17 -7.37 6.81
CA ASN A 44 -12.32 -8.15 5.57
C ASN A 44 -13.24 -9.36 5.75
N ASP A 45 -13.12 -10.09 6.87
CA ASP A 45 -13.96 -11.26 7.14
C ASP A 45 -15.43 -10.87 7.34
N LEU A 46 -15.70 -9.74 7.98
CA LEU A 46 -17.05 -9.19 8.14
C LEU A 46 -17.63 -8.70 6.80
N GLU A 47 -16.82 -8.02 5.98
CA GLU A 47 -17.22 -7.57 4.65
C GLU A 47 -17.64 -8.75 3.76
N ARG A 48 -16.84 -9.83 3.74
CA ARG A 48 -17.12 -11.04 2.96
C ARG A 48 -18.39 -11.78 3.38
N GLN A 49 -18.83 -11.62 4.63
CA GLN A 49 -20.08 -12.20 5.13
C GLN A 49 -21.30 -11.39 4.71
N SER A 50 -21.12 -10.14 4.30
CA SER A 50 -22.20 -9.27 3.86
C SER A 50 -22.47 -9.40 2.36
N ARG A 51 -23.74 -9.18 1.99
CA ARG A 51 -24.15 -9.03 0.58
C ARG A 51 -24.28 -7.56 0.17
N ASP A 52 -24.08 -6.64 1.12
CA ASP A 52 -24.17 -5.20 0.88
C ASP A 52 -22.85 -4.69 0.25
N PRO A 53 -22.91 -4.10 -0.96
CA PRO A 53 -21.73 -3.56 -1.64
C PRO A 53 -20.98 -2.45 -0.88
N ASP A 54 -21.61 -1.80 0.09
CA ASP A 54 -21.02 -0.73 0.90
C ASP A 54 -20.97 -1.11 2.40
N TYR A 55 -20.68 -2.38 2.70
CA TYR A 55 -20.62 -2.83 4.10
C TYR A 55 -19.32 -2.46 4.81
N LEU A 56 -18.27 -2.11 4.08
CA LEU A 56 -16.93 -1.93 4.63
C LEU A 56 -16.89 -0.89 5.76
N HIS A 57 -17.54 0.25 5.55
CA HIS A 57 -17.61 1.31 6.55
C HIS A 57 -18.43 0.90 7.79
N VAL A 58 -19.39 -0.01 7.64
CA VAL A 58 -20.15 -0.61 8.74
C VAL A 58 -19.24 -1.56 9.53
N ALA A 59 -18.50 -2.44 8.85
CA ALA A 59 -17.58 -3.38 9.48
C ALA A 59 -16.53 -2.67 10.35
N TYR A 60 -15.95 -1.57 9.86
CA TYR A 60 -15.02 -0.74 10.65
C TYR A 60 -15.66 -0.18 11.93
N ARG A 61 -16.92 0.30 11.87
CA ARG A 61 -17.64 0.78 13.05
C ARG A 61 -17.97 -0.36 14.01
N VAL A 62 -18.36 -1.53 13.51
CA VAL A 62 -18.65 -2.72 14.34
C VAL A 62 -17.42 -3.14 15.12
N VAL A 63 -16.26 -3.21 14.46
CA VAL A 63 -15.00 -3.58 15.12
C VAL A 63 -14.62 -2.53 16.17
N ALA A 64 -14.70 -1.24 15.85
CA ALA A 64 -14.42 -0.17 16.80
C ALA A 64 -15.40 -0.16 18.00
N ALA A 65 -16.70 -0.36 17.75
CA ALA A 65 -17.72 -0.46 18.80
C ALA A 65 -17.43 -1.62 19.76
N LYS A 66 -17.12 -2.80 19.22
CA LYS A 66 -16.79 -3.96 20.05
C LYS A 66 -15.47 -3.78 20.80
N ALA A 67 -14.50 -3.07 20.22
CA ALA A 67 -13.24 -2.77 20.89
C ALA A 67 -13.40 -1.74 22.03
N LEU A 68 -14.29 -0.77 21.87
CA LEU A 68 -14.57 0.27 22.87
C LEU A 68 -15.65 -0.12 23.90
N GLY A 69 -16.44 -1.16 23.63
CA GLY A 69 -17.46 -1.67 24.54
C GLY A 69 -18.79 -0.91 24.50
N HIS A 70 -19.00 -0.04 23.50
CA HIS A 70 -20.24 0.72 23.31
C HIS A 70 -20.49 0.98 21.82
N PRO A 71 -21.73 1.30 21.40
CA PRO A 71 -22.00 1.79 20.05
C PRO A 71 -21.18 3.06 19.77
N VAL A 72 -20.55 3.13 18.60
CA VAL A 72 -19.69 4.26 18.23
C VAL A 72 -20.32 5.11 17.13
N THR A 73 -20.09 6.40 17.25
CA THR A 73 -20.34 7.40 16.22
C THR A 73 -19.32 7.29 15.08
N ARG A 74 -19.54 7.92 13.93
CA ARG A 74 -18.54 7.95 12.84
C ARG A 74 -17.28 8.68 13.30
N ALA A 75 -17.45 9.76 14.08
CA ALA A 75 -16.32 10.50 14.63
C ALA A 75 -15.43 9.63 15.55
N GLU A 76 -16.04 8.82 16.42
CA GLU A 76 -15.31 7.89 17.30
C GLU A 76 -14.61 6.78 16.53
N SER A 77 -15.29 6.17 15.54
CA SER A 77 -14.66 5.18 14.66
C SER A 77 -13.43 5.76 13.95
N ASN A 78 -13.56 6.96 13.38
CA ASN A 78 -12.44 7.64 12.73
C ASN A 78 -11.28 7.93 13.69
N ARG A 79 -11.56 8.38 14.92
CA ARG A 79 -10.53 8.59 15.95
C ARG A 79 -9.84 7.28 16.33
N TYR A 80 -10.60 6.21 16.50
CA TYR A 80 -10.06 4.89 16.85
C TYR A 80 -9.06 4.40 15.79
N TRP A 81 -9.45 4.38 14.51
CA TRP A 81 -8.57 3.90 13.44
C TRP A 81 -7.40 4.85 13.16
N THR A 82 -7.60 6.16 13.28
CA THR A 82 -6.49 7.14 13.21
C THR A 82 -5.49 6.90 14.34
N ALA A 83 -5.95 6.59 15.56
CA ALA A 83 -5.07 6.31 16.68
C ALA A 83 -4.19 5.06 16.43
N LYS A 84 -4.76 4.00 15.82
CA LYS A 84 -4.01 2.80 15.42
C LYS A 84 -2.95 3.10 14.36
N ALA A 85 -3.29 3.89 13.34
CA ALA A 85 -2.35 4.33 12.32
C ALA A 85 -1.19 5.16 12.92
N LEU A 86 -1.52 6.08 13.81
CA LEU A 86 -0.51 6.90 14.50
C LEU A 86 0.33 6.08 15.50
N ALA A 87 -0.22 5.02 16.09
CA ALA A 87 0.56 4.10 16.92
C ALA A 87 1.66 3.42 16.08
N PHE A 88 1.35 2.98 14.86
CA PHE A 88 2.36 2.44 13.93
C PHE A 88 3.44 3.47 13.60
N VAL A 89 3.06 4.71 13.30
CA VAL A 89 4.03 5.79 13.03
C VAL A 89 4.95 6.05 14.22
N ARG A 90 4.44 6.00 15.45
CA ARG A 90 5.22 6.21 16.67
C ARG A 90 6.13 5.04 17.00
N ALA A 91 5.63 3.80 16.86
CA ALA A 91 6.40 2.59 17.14
C ALA A 91 7.49 2.33 16.09
N TYR A 92 7.21 2.63 14.82
CA TYR A 92 8.09 2.33 13.69
C TYR A 92 8.25 3.52 12.73
N PRO A 93 8.88 4.65 13.15
CA PRO A 93 8.94 5.88 12.35
C PRO A 93 9.69 5.70 11.02
N LEU A 94 10.77 4.91 11.01
CA LEU A 94 11.51 4.62 9.77
C LEU A 94 10.69 3.76 8.79
N ALA A 95 9.91 2.81 9.31
CA ALA A 95 9.02 1.99 8.47
C ALA A 95 7.89 2.85 7.88
N ALA A 96 7.30 3.74 8.69
CA ALA A 96 6.29 4.69 8.24
C ALA A 96 6.83 5.68 7.19
N LEU A 97 8.06 6.19 7.37
CA LEU A 97 8.73 7.03 6.37
C LEU A 97 8.97 6.26 5.07
N ARG A 98 9.48 5.03 5.15
CA ARG A 98 9.69 4.15 3.99
C ARG A 98 8.37 3.86 3.28
N LEU A 99 7.29 3.61 4.01
CA LEU A 99 5.96 3.39 3.48
C LEU A 99 5.44 4.63 2.73
N THR A 100 5.62 5.82 3.32
CA THR A 100 5.23 7.10 2.70
C THR A 100 6.04 7.35 1.43
N ALA A 101 7.34 7.10 1.45
CA ALA A 101 8.20 7.21 0.27
C ALA A 101 7.81 6.20 -0.84
N ARG A 102 7.41 4.97 -0.46
CA ARG A 102 6.86 3.99 -1.41
C ARG A 102 5.57 4.48 -2.04
N LYS A 103 4.63 5.04 -1.26
CA LYS A 103 3.40 5.64 -1.82
C LYS A 103 3.72 6.77 -2.78
N PHE A 104 4.64 7.67 -2.43
CA PHE A 104 5.08 8.73 -3.33
C PHE A 104 5.67 8.17 -4.64
N TYR A 105 6.49 7.14 -4.55
CA TYR A 105 7.03 6.45 -5.72
C TYR A 105 5.92 5.83 -6.58
N PHE A 106 5.01 5.06 -5.99
CA PHE A 106 3.89 4.44 -6.71
C PHE A 106 2.89 5.44 -7.27
N ALA A 107 2.76 6.63 -6.66
CA ALA A 107 1.92 7.72 -7.20
C ALA A 107 2.43 8.21 -8.56
N LEU A 108 3.72 8.07 -8.84
CA LEU A 108 4.38 8.51 -10.08
C LEU A 108 4.72 7.35 -11.04
N GLN A 109 4.79 6.12 -10.53
CA GLN A 109 5.24 4.94 -11.28
C GLN A 109 4.28 4.53 -12.39
N SER A 110 4.82 4.02 -13.50
CA SER A 110 4.05 3.44 -14.61
C SER A 110 3.29 2.16 -14.25
N TYR A 111 3.64 1.49 -13.15
CA TYR A 111 2.95 0.28 -12.71
C TYR A 111 1.54 0.61 -12.24
N GLU A 112 0.57 -0.23 -12.60
CA GLU A 112 -0.84 -0.08 -12.26
C GLU A 112 -1.30 -1.15 -11.26
N PRO A 113 -1.27 -0.87 -9.94
CA PRO A 113 -1.89 -1.75 -8.96
C PRO A 113 -3.42 -1.74 -9.14
N TYR A 114 -4.05 -2.91 -9.10
CA TYR A 114 -5.48 -3.07 -9.37
C TYR A 114 -6.24 -3.39 -8.08
N ASP A 115 -7.27 -2.62 -7.77
CA ASP A 115 -8.15 -2.92 -6.64
C ASP A 115 -9.30 -3.89 -6.99
N LEU A 116 -9.41 -4.31 -8.26
CA LEU A 116 -10.47 -5.17 -8.77
C LEU A 116 -9.93 -6.17 -9.80
N ALA A 117 -10.25 -7.46 -9.63
CA ALA A 117 -9.87 -8.51 -10.58
C ALA A 117 -10.38 -8.24 -12.02
N THR A 118 -11.54 -7.59 -12.14
CA THR A 118 -12.09 -7.20 -13.44
C THR A 118 -11.27 -6.12 -14.14
N MET A 119 -10.58 -5.24 -13.39
CA MET A 119 -9.68 -4.23 -13.94
C MET A 119 -8.37 -4.87 -14.40
N ALA A 120 -7.77 -5.74 -13.58
CA ALA A 120 -6.58 -6.50 -13.97
C ALA A 120 -6.80 -7.28 -15.28
N ARG A 121 -7.96 -7.95 -15.41
CA ARG A 121 -8.32 -8.68 -16.63
C ARG A 121 -8.51 -7.75 -17.83
N LYS A 122 -9.16 -6.60 -17.67
CA LYS A 122 -9.37 -5.63 -18.76
C LYS A 122 -8.05 -5.05 -19.24
N ASP A 123 -7.17 -4.69 -18.32
CA ASP A 123 -5.85 -4.16 -18.66
C ASP A 123 -5.03 -5.18 -19.45
N PHE A 124 -5.02 -6.45 -19.01
CA PHE A 124 -4.37 -7.53 -19.77
C PHE A 124 -4.93 -7.70 -21.19
N LEU A 125 -6.23 -7.50 -21.40
CA LEU A 125 -6.85 -7.58 -22.74
C LEU A 125 -6.54 -6.36 -23.60
N LEU A 126 -6.38 -5.19 -22.99
CA LEU A 126 -6.13 -3.90 -23.66
C LEU A 126 -4.63 -3.60 -23.87
N SER A 127 -3.73 -4.32 -23.19
CA SER A 127 -2.27 -4.12 -23.25
C SER A 127 -1.64 -4.38 -24.63
N ARG A 128 -2.42 -4.85 -25.61
CA ARG A 128 -2.00 -5.08 -27.00
C ARG A 128 -1.99 -3.81 -27.87
N GLY A 129 -2.50 -2.69 -27.37
CA GLY A 129 -2.51 -1.40 -28.07
C GLY A 129 -1.25 -0.55 -27.82
N PHE A 130 -1.03 0.46 -28.67
CA PHE A 130 -0.05 1.51 -28.38
C PHE A 130 -0.56 2.39 -27.24
N PHE A 131 0.13 2.39 -26.11
CA PHE A 131 -0.19 3.23 -24.96
C PHE A 131 1.05 3.99 -24.47
N ILE A 132 0.84 5.21 -23.97
CA ILE A 132 1.92 6.04 -23.40
C ILE A 132 2.05 5.67 -21.92
N PRO A 133 3.18 5.11 -21.47
CA PRO A 133 3.36 4.76 -20.05
C PRO A 133 3.17 5.99 -19.16
N PHE A 134 2.54 5.81 -18.00
CA PHE A 134 2.26 6.93 -17.09
C PHE A 134 3.54 7.67 -16.66
N GLY A 135 4.65 6.98 -16.46
CA GLY A 135 5.96 7.59 -16.16
C GLY A 135 6.47 8.53 -17.26
N VAL A 136 6.14 8.27 -18.53
CA VAL A 136 6.45 9.20 -19.64
C VAL A 136 5.60 10.47 -19.52
N THR A 137 4.31 10.31 -19.22
CA THR A 137 3.40 11.45 -18.97
C THR A 137 3.90 12.30 -17.80
N VAL A 138 4.33 11.69 -16.70
CA VAL A 138 4.93 12.38 -15.55
C VAL A 138 6.19 13.14 -15.96
N ALA A 139 7.10 12.51 -16.70
CA ALA A 139 8.34 13.15 -17.14
C ALA A 139 8.10 14.38 -18.02
N LEU A 140 7.16 14.30 -18.97
CA LEU A 140 6.77 15.42 -19.83
C LEU A 140 6.06 16.53 -19.03
N ALA A 141 5.22 16.16 -18.05
CA ALA A 141 4.56 17.14 -17.19
C ALA A 141 5.57 17.89 -16.30
N LEU A 142 6.56 17.19 -15.74
CA LEU A 142 7.65 17.81 -14.98
C LEU A 142 8.47 18.77 -15.86
N MET A 143 8.71 18.41 -17.11
CA MET A 143 9.36 19.30 -18.07
C MET A 143 8.57 20.61 -18.26
N ALA A 144 7.24 20.57 -18.26
CA ALA A 144 6.42 21.79 -18.28
C ALA A 144 6.62 22.64 -17.01
N MET A 145 6.65 22.01 -15.84
CA MET A 145 6.86 22.68 -14.56
C MET A 145 8.23 23.37 -14.48
N LEU A 146 9.27 22.74 -15.05
CA LEU A 146 10.63 23.28 -15.10
C LEU A 146 10.79 24.43 -16.11
N LEU A 147 10.12 24.33 -17.26
CA LEU A 147 10.33 25.25 -18.38
C LEU A 147 9.30 26.40 -18.44
N ARG A 148 8.16 26.28 -17.76
CA ARG A 148 7.04 27.21 -17.86
C ARG A 148 6.32 27.39 -16.54
N VAL A 149 6.45 28.58 -15.94
CA VAL A 149 5.73 28.92 -14.70
C VAL A 149 4.40 29.65 -14.91
N ARG A 150 4.17 30.23 -16.10
CA ARG A 150 2.97 31.03 -16.39
C ARG A 150 1.87 30.21 -17.09
N GLY A 151 0.67 30.25 -16.51
CA GLY A 151 -0.56 29.67 -17.08
C GLY A 151 -0.79 28.18 -16.77
N ILE A 152 0.12 27.52 -16.05
CA ILE A 152 -0.04 26.11 -15.64
C ILE A 152 -0.28 25.93 -14.13
N ALA A 153 -0.18 27.00 -13.35
CA ALA A 153 -0.25 26.93 -11.89
C ALA A 153 -1.53 26.24 -11.35
N PRO A 154 -2.74 26.49 -11.89
CA PRO A 154 -3.93 25.78 -11.41
C PRO A 154 -3.84 24.25 -11.60
N LEU A 155 -3.26 23.79 -12.70
CA LEU A 155 -3.07 22.36 -12.99
C LEU A 155 -2.02 21.75 -12.05
N VAL A 156 -0.91 22.46 -11.82
CA VAL A 156 0.13 22.03 -10.89
C VAL A 156 -0.43 21.94 -9.46
N ILE A 157 -1.15 22.97 -9.00
CA ILE A 157 -1.78 22.98 -7.68
C ILE A 157 -2.76 21.82 -7.54
N PHE A 158 -3.60 21.58 -8.54
CA PHE A 158 -4.55 20.46 -8.51
C PHE A 158 -3.84 19.11 -8.43
N VAL A 159 -2.84 18.88 -9.28
CA VAL A 159 -2.08 17.62 -9.30
C VAL A 159 -1.34 17.42 -7.99
N CYS A 160 -0.70 18.46 -7.45
CA CYS A 160 -0.02 18.37 -6.16
C CYS A 160 -1.00 18.11 -5.01
N ALA A 161 -2.15 18.80 -4.96
CA ALA A 161 -3.15 18.60 -3.91
C ALA A 161 -3.77 17.19 -3.94
N ALA A 162 -4.11 16.71 -5.13
CA ALA A 162 -4.61 15.35 -5.32
C ALA A 162 -3.50 14.32 -5.02
N GLY A 163 -2.28 14.54 -5.50
CA GLY A 163 -1.13 13.67 -5.25
C GLY A 163 -0.78 13.55 -3.76
N VAL A 164 -0.80 14.66 -3.02
CA VAL A 164 -0.63 14.66 -1.55
C VAL A 164 -1.70 13.81 -0.89
N THR A 165 -2.95 13.89 -1.37
CA THR A 165 -4.05 13.06 -0.84
C THR A 165 -3.78 11.57 -1.07
N LEU A 166 -3.32 11.17 -2.26
CA LEU A 166 -2.92 9.78 -2.57
C LEU A 166 -1.78 9.30 -1.64
N VAL A 167 -0.79 10.14 -1.39
CA VAL A 167 0.37 9.78 -0.55
C VAL A 167 -0.01 9.66 0.93
N ILE A 168 -0.92 10.51 1.42
CA ILE A 168 -1.41 10.43 2.82
C ILE A 168 -2.18 9.13 3.04
N PHE A 169 -3.10 8.80 2.13
CA PHE A 169 -3.94 7.62 2.24
C PHE A 169 -3.25 6.40 1.61
N TYR A 170 -3.58 6.07 0.37
CA TYR A 170 -2.90 5.03 -0.39
C TYR A 170 -3.01 5.34 -1.87
N VAL A 171 -2.28 4.58 -2.69
CA VAL A 171 -2.23 4.79 -4.14
C VAL A 171 -2.80 3.57 -4.84
N THR A 172 -3.93 3.74 -5.53
CA THR A 172 -4.42 2.78 -6.54
C THR A 172 -4.51 3.42 -7.91
N SER A 173 -4.52 2.59 -8.96
CA SER A 173 -4.70 3.08 -10.34
C SER A 173 -6.00 3.84 -10.51
N ARG A 174 -7.09 3.35 -9.87
CA ARG A 174 -8.39 4.02 -9.87
C ARG A 174 -8.33 5.43 -9.28
N GLN A 175 -7.60 5.63 -8.19
CA GLN A 175 -7.48 6.94 -7.56
C GLN A 175 -6.57 7.89 -8.34
N ARG A 176 -5.54 7.37 -9.02
CA ARG A 176 -4.67 8.16 -9.93
C ARG A 176 -5.42 8.69 -11.16
N ASN A 177 -6.54 8.09 -11.55
CA ASN A 177 -7.35 8.59 -12.67
C ASN A 177 -7.80 10.05 -12.48
N ALA A 178 -7.95 10.52 -11.24
CA ALA A 178 -8.29 11.91 -10.95
C ALA A 178 -7.20 12.91 -11.41
N ILE A 179 -5.91 12.52 -11.34
CA ILE A 179 -4.79 13.38 -11.76
C ILE A 179 -4.40 13.20 -13.22
N LEU A 180 -4.92 12.18 -13.90
CA LEU A 180 -4.52 11.84 -15.27
C LEU A 180 -4.85 12.97 -16.28
N PRO A 181 -6.07 13.53 -16.37
CA PRO A 181 -6.36 14.60 -17.31
C PRO A 181 -5.46 15.85 -17.17
N PRO A 182 -5.27 16.44 -15.96
CA PRO A 182 -4.38 17.58 -15.82
C PRO A 182 -2.90 17.22 -16.07
N MET A 183 -2.48 15.98 -15.76
CA MET A 183 -1.13 15.50 -16.10
C MET A 183 -0.89 15.44 -17.61
N VAL A 184 -1.86 14.96 -18.39
CA VAL A 184 -1.76 14.93 -19.86
C VAL A 184 -1.67 16.34 -20.45
N ILE A 185 -2.45 17.30 -19.94
CA ILE A 185 -2.37 18.70 -20.38
C ILE A 185 -1.00 19.29 -20.06
N LEU A 186 -0.47 19.02 -18.86
CA LEU A 186 0.88 19.45 -18.48
C LEU A 186 1.94 18.79 -19.38
N ALA A 187 1.82 17.51 -19.68
CA ALA A 187 2.72 16.80 -20.59
C ALA A 187 2.74 17.44 -21.99
N ALA A 188 1.57 17.74 -22.55
CA ALA A 188 1.44 18.44 -23.84
C ALA A 188 2.05 19.85 -23.78
N ALA A 189 1.84 20.59 -22.69
CA ALA A 189 2.45 21.90 -22.48
C ALA A 189 3.98 21.83 -22.38
N GLY A 190 4.51 20.77 -21.75
CA GLY A 190 5.94 20.48 -21.67
C GLY A 190 6.53 20.24 -23.05
N LEU A 191 5.92 19.34 -23.81
CA LEU A 191 6.35 19.00 -25.17
C LEU A 191 6.32 20.22 -26.11
N ALA A 192 5.26 21.04 -26.05
CA ALA A 192 5.14 22.26 -26.83
C ALA A 192 6.17 23.34 -26.46
N THR A 193 6.62 23.37 -25.19
CA THR A 193 7.65 24.31 -24.75
C THR A 193 9.03 23.83 -25.16
N TRP A 194 9.28 22.52 -25.05
CA TRP A 194 10.51 21.87 -25.47
C TRP A 194 10.76 21.99 -26.98
N SER A 195 9.73 21.80 -27.81
CA SER A 195 9.85 21.92 -29.27
C SER A 195 10.30 23.31 -29.72
N ARG A 196 9.85 24.37 -29.04
CA ARG A 196 10.32 25.75 -29.29
C ARG A 196 11.79 25.95 -28.95
N LEU A 197 12.31 25.25 -27.93
CA LEU A 197 13.73 25.33 -27.55
C LEU A 197 14.64 24.66 -28.59
N LEU A 198 14.15 23.64 -29.30
CA LEU A 198 14.89 22.98 -30.38
C LEU A 198 15.08 23.87 -31.60
N VAL A 199 14.04 24.64 -31.96
CA VAL A 199 14.06 25.54 -33.12
C VAL A 199 14.90 26.80 -32.84
N GLY A 200 15.03 27.22 -31.58
CA GLY A 200 15.82 28.39 -31.19
C GLY A 200 17.30 28.13 -30.88
N SER A 201 17.98 29.15 -30.37
CA SER A 201 19.42 29.13 -30.01
C SER A 201 19.73 28.37 -28.70
N ARG A 202 18.75 27.70 -28.09
CA ARG A 202 18.86 27.07 -26.75
C ARG A 202 18.92 25.54 -26.81
N ARG A 203 19.50 24.98 -27.87
CA ARG A 203 19.55 23.52 -28.14
C ARG A 203 20.18 22.71 -27.01
N LEU A 204 21.21 23.24 -26.34
CA LEU A 204 21.82 22.59 -25.17
C LEU A 204 20.83 22.38 -24.02
N ARG A 205 19.99 23.39 -23.73
CA ARG A 205 18.94 23.28 -22.70
C ARG A 205 17.88 22.27 -23.12
N ALA A 206 17.49 22.25 -24.39
CA ALA A 206 16.54 21.27 -24.91
C ALA A 206 17.08 19.83 -24.81
N GLY A 207 18.37 19.63 -25.11
CA GLY A 207 19.04 18.34 -24.94
C GLY A 207 19.08 17.91 -23.46
N ALA A 208 19.47 18.81 -22.56
CA ALA A 208 19.52 18.53 -21.12
C ALA A 208 18.14 18.16 -20.55
N THR A 209 17.07 18.90 -20.88
CA THR A 209 15.73 18.56 -20.38
C THR A 209 15.19 17.27 -20.98
N LEU A 210 15.52 16.95 -22.24
CA LEU A 210 15.16 15.66 -22.83
C LEU A 210 15.86 14.51 -22.10
N ILE A 211 17.16 14.62 -21.84
CA ILE A 211 17.92 13.59 -21.13
C ILE A 211 17.32 13.35 -19.74
N ILE A 212 17.01 14.42 -19.00
CA ILE A 212 16.36 14.33 -17.69
C ILE A 212 14.98 13.67 -17.81
N ALA A 213 14.16 14.07 -18.78
CA ALA A 213 12.84 13.48 -18.99
C ALA A 213 12.91 11.98 -19.34
N VAL A 214 13.84 11.59 -20.21
CA VAL A 214 14.08 10.18 -20.58
C VAL A 214 14.55 9.39 -19.36
N ALA A 215 15.50 9.92 -18.58
CA ALA A 215 15.97 9.26 -17.36
C ALA A 215 14.83 9.05 -16.36
N ILE A 216 13.99 10.06 -16.11
CA ILE A 216 12.81 9.93 -15.25
C ILE A 216 11.83 8.90 -15.80
N ALA A 217 11.51 8.95 -17.10
CA ALA A 217 10.57 8.02 -17.71
C ALA A 217 11.06 6.57 -17.63
N VAL A 218 12.36 6.33 -17.84
CA VAL A 218 12.98 5.01 -17.71
C VAL A 218 12.91 4.54 -16.27
N LEU A 219 13.36 5.35 -15.31
CA LEU A 219 13.30 5.02 -13.88
C LEU A 219 11.87 4.70 -13.42
N LEU A 220 10.89 5.48 -13.89
CA LEU A 220 9.48 5.29 -13.55
C LEU A 220 8.80 4.12 -14.28
N SER A 221 9.48 3.52 -15.25
CA SER A 221 8.96 2.37 -16.01
C SER A 221 9.60 1.05 -15.60
N ILE A 222 10.70 1.06 -14.83
CA ILE A 222 11.34 -0.15 -14.33
C ILE A 222 10.44 -0.79 -13.24
N THR A 223 10.04 -2.04 -13.46
CA THR A 223 9.29 -2.82 -12.47
C THR A 223 10.26 -3.46 -11.47
N GLY A 224 10.04 -3.16 -10.18
CA GLY A 224 10.78 -3.77 -9.08
C GLY A 224 10.18 -5.10 -8.62
N PRO A 225 10.79 -5.75 -7.61
CA PRO A 225 10.28 -7.00 -7.04
C PRO A 225 8.83 -6.90 -6.57
N ALA A 226 8.46 -5.78 -5.94
CA ALA A 226 7.11 -5.53 -5.43
C ALA A 226 6.04 -5.61 -6.51
N GLN A 227 6.27 -4.93 -7.63
CA GLN A 227 5.35 -4.89 -8.77
C GLN A 227 5.23 -6.26 -9.43
N ARG A 228 6.33 -7.00 -9.52
CA ARG A 228 6.34 -8.35 -10.11
C ARG A 228 5.56 -9.33 -9.26
N GLU A 229 5.69 -9.25 -7.94
CA GLU A 229 4.97 -10.12 -7.03
C GLU A 229 3.47 -9.81 -6.99
N ASP A 230 3.10 -8.53 -7.00
CA ASP A 230 1.72 -8.09 -7.12
C ASP A 230 1.08 -8.60 -8.41
N ALA A 231 1.73 -8.36 -9.55
CA ALA A 231 1.27 -8.85 -10.86
C ALA A 231 1.15 -10.38 -10.88
N ALA A 232 2.12 -11.11 -10.33
CA ALA A 232 2.07 -12.56 -10.22
C ALA A 232 0.86 -13.02 -9.39
N GLY A 233 0.55 -12.33 -8.29
CA GLY A 233 -0.63 -12.57 -7.46
C GLY A 233 -1.94 -12.40 -8.24
N TRP A 234 -2.07 -11.35 -9.05
CA TRP A 234 -3.25 -11.11 -9.87
C TRP A 234 -3.41 -12.09 -11.04
N LEU A 235 -2.29 -12.54 -11.61
CA LEU A 235 -2.27 -13.51 -12.71
C LEU A 235 -2.36 -14.97 -12.23
N GLY A 236 -2.38 -15.21 -10.92
CA GLY A 236 -2.41 -16.56 -10.35
C GLY A 236 -1.14 -17.36 -10.60
N VAL A 237 -0.02 -16.68 -10.84
CA VAL A 237 1.28 -17.33 -11.07
C VAL A 237 1.83 -17.78 -9.73
N ARG A 238 1.79 -19.10 -9.49
CA ARG A 238 2.39 -19.69 -8.29
C ARG A 238 3.91 -19.54 -8.34
N ASN A 239 4.50 -19.06 -7.25
CA ASN A 239 5.95 -18.95 -7.10
C ASN A 239 6.48 -19.93 -6.03
N GLY A 240 7.80 -20.01 -5.87
CA GLY A 240 8.41 -20.89 -4.87
C GLY A 240 7.96 -20.59 -3.44
N PHE A 241 7.57 -19.34 -3.15
CA PHE A 241 7.06 -18.96 -1.84
C PHE A 241 5.66 -19.53 -1.57
N ASP A 242 4.76 -19.51 -2.56
CA ASP A 242 3.45 -20.16 -2.44
C ASP A 242 3.59 -21.68 -2.26
N GLN A 243 4.60 -22.28 -2.89
CA GLN A 243 4.92 -23.69 -2.69
C GLN A 243 5.44 -23.95 -1.26
N ALA A 244 6.31 -23.09 -0.73
CA ALA A 244 6.78 -23.21 0.65
C ALA A 244 5.63 -23.12 1.66
N ILE A 245 4.71 -22.17 1.49
CA ILE A 245 3.51 -22.06 2.33
C ILE A 245 2.64 -23.31 2.22
N ALA A 246 2.48 -23.87 1.02
CA ALA A 246 1.72 -25.11 0.83
C ALA A 246 2.39 -26.32 1.53
N LEU A 247 3.72 -26.38 1.57
CA LEU A 247 4.46 -27.42 2.30
C LEU A 247 4.27 -27.29 3.82
N GLU A 248 4.30 -26.06 4.36
CA GLU A 248 3.98 -25.80 5.77
C GLU A 248 2.56 -26.23 6.13
N GLN A 249 1.57 -25.91 5.28
CA GLN A 249 0.18 -26.34 5.48
C GLN A 249 0.01 -27.86 5.48
N GLN A 250 0.93 -28.59 4.82
CA GLN A 250 0.97 -30.05 4.81
C GLN A 250 1.80 -30.64 5.97
N GLY A 251 2.37 -29.81 6.84
CA GLY A 251 3.26 -30.24 7.92
C GLY A 251 4.65 -30.68 7.46
N GLN A 252 5.03 -30.40 6.21
CA GLN A 252 6.33 -30.77 5.64
C GLN A 252 7.41 -29.74 5.96
N TRP A 253 7.62 -29.46 7.25
CA TRP A 253 8.45 -28.36 7.76
C TRP A 253 9.90 -28.35 7.26
N ALA A 254 10.52 -29.53 7.14
CA ALA A 254 11.90 -29.64 6.67
C ALA A 254 12.04 -29.24 5.19
N GLN A 255 11.07 -29.63 4.35
CA GLN A 255 11.05 -29.27 2.93
C GLN A 255 10.71 -27.78 2.76
N ALA A 256 9.77 -27.28 3.56
CA ALA A 256 9.45 -25.85 3.59
C ALA A 256 10.66 -25.00 3.97
N ASP A 257 11.37 -25.30 5.06
CA ASP A 257 12.57 -24.55 5.48
C ASP A 257 13.69 -24.62 4.43
N ALA A 258 13.89 -25.77 3.78
CA ALA A 258 14.87 -25.89 2.70
C ALA A 258 14.56 -24.98 1.51
N LEU A 259 13.29 -24.95 1.08
CA LEU A 259 12.84 -24.09 0.00
C LEU A 259 12.89 -22.61 0.39
N LEU A 260 12.51 -22.26 1.63
CA LEU A 260 12.59 -20.90 2.15
C LEU A 260 14.05 -20.43 2.26
N ALA A 261 14.98 -21.29 2.67
CA ALA A 261 16.40 -20.99 2.69
C ALA A 261 16.96 -20.74 1.27
N GLN A 262 16.51 -21.50 0.28
CA GLN A 262 16.84 -21.23 -1.12
C GLN A 262 16.32 -19.86 -1.57
N LEU A 263 15.04 -19.55 -1.30
CA LEU A 263 14.44 -18.26 -1.64
C LEU A 263 15.17 -17.09 -0.98
N GLU A 264 15.60 -17.25 0.28
CA GLU A 264 16.38 -16.23 0.99
C GLU A 264 17.76 -16.00 0.34
N ASN A 265 18.43 -17.07 -0.09
CA ASN A 265 19.70 -17.00 -0.84
C ASN A 265 19.53 -16.33 -2.21
N GLU A 266 18.37 -16.49 -2.84
CA GLU A 266 17.99 -15.79 -4.08
C GLU A 266 17.55 -14.33 -3.83
N HIS A 267 17.65 -13.85 -2.59
CA HIS A 267 17.19 -12.53 -2.15
C HIS A 267 15.70 -12.27 -2.45
N TYR A 268 14.89 -13.33 -2.45
CA TYR A 268 13.45 -13.21 -2.60
C TYR A 268 12.84 -12.48 -1.41
N ARG A 269 11.94 -11.53 -1.68
CA ARG A 269 11.26 -10.72 -0.67
C ARG A 269 9.76 -10.75 -0.93
N PRO A 270 8.97 -11.46 -0.11
CA PRO A 270 7.53 -11.50 -0.26
C PRO A 270 6.89 -10.18 0.12
N ILE A 271 5.83 -9.83 -0.60
CA ILE A 271 4.95 -8.68 -0.43
C ILE A 271 3.54 -9.21 -0.63
N ARG A 272 2.93 -9.59 0.50
CA ARG A 272 1.64 -10.29 0.52
C ARG A 272 0.60 -9.59 1.40
N GLU A 273 0.82 -8.32 1.74
CA GLU A 273 -0.09 -7.50 2.54
C GLU A 273 -0.62 -8.26 3.77
N ASN A 274 -1.94 -8.38 3.93
CA ASN A 274 -2.55 -9.16 5.00
C ASN A 274 -2.75 -10.65 4.67
N ARG A 275 -2.39 -11.12 3.46
CA ARG A 275 -2.53 -12.52 3.03
C ARG A 275 -1.43 -13.42 3.59
N ALA A 276 -0.22 -12.87 3.75
CA ALA A 276 0.94 -13.56 4.30
C ALA A 276 1.92 -12.54 4.89
N VAL A 277 2.77 -12.97 5.82
CA VAL A 277 3.80 -12.09 6.39
C VAL A 277 4.82 -11.76 5.30
N SER A 278 5.14 -10.49 5.12
CA SER A 278 6.08 -10.03 4.08
C SER A 278 7.55 -10.26 4.50
N SER A 279 7.87 -11.46 4.98
CA SER A 279 9.22 -11.90 5.36
C SER A 279 9.37 -13.41 5.21
N VAL A 280 10.40 -13.86 4.48
CA VAL A 280 10.78 -15.29 4.42
C VAL A 280 11.25 -15.77 5.78
N ALA A 281 11.97 -14.93 6.53
CA ALA A 281 12.48 -15.27 7.85
C ALA A 281 11.36 -15.58 8.85
N TYR A 282 10.19 -14.95 8.73
CA TYR A 282 9.03 -15.33 9.55
C TYR A 282 8.65 -16.80 9.36
N TYR A 283 8.53 -17.25 8.11
CA TYR A 283 8.17 -18.63 7.80
C TYR A 283 9.26 -19.62 8.22
N ARG A 284 10.53 -19.24 8.05
CA ARG A 284 11.65 -20.03 8.61
C ARG A 284 11.61 -20.11 10.13
N ALA A 285 11.15 -19.07 10.83
CA ALA A 285 10.94 -19.11 12.27
C ALA A 285 9.86 -20.12 12.66
N VAL A 286 8.73 -20.13 11.94
CA VAL A 286 7.64 -21.09 12.15
C VAL A 286 8.13 -22.52 11.90
N ALA A 287 8.79 -22.77 10.77
CA ALA A 287 9.36 -24.08 10.47
C ALA A 287 10.41 -24.52 11.50
N ALA A 288 11.28 -23.61 11.95
CA ALA A 288 12.27 -23.88 13.00
C ALA A 288 11.60 -24.32 14.31
N ALA A 289 10.53 -23.64 14.74
CA ALA A 289 9.79 -24.00 15.94
C ALA A 289 9.20 -25.41 15.84
N HIS A 290 8.59 -25.77 14.71
CA HIS A 290 8.06 -27.12 14.47
C HIS A 290 9.15 -28.20 14.38
N LEU A 291 10.35 -27.83 13.96
CA LEU A 291 11.52 -28.72 13.92
C LEU A 291 12.29 -28.78 15.26
N GLY A 292 11.81 -28.12 16.32
CA GLY A 292 12.47 -28.08 17.63
C GLY A 292 13.77 -27.26 17.67
N ARG A 293 13.94 -26.34 16.71
CA ARG A 293 15.09 -25.41 16.62
C ARG A 293 14.69 -24.05 17.21
N ASP A 294 15.68 -23.24 17.63
CA ASP A 294 15.41 -21.90 18.15
C ASP A 294 14.90 -20.96 17.03
N PRO A 295 13.66 -20.43 17.12
CA PRO A 295 13.10 -19.54 16.11
C PRO A 295 13.58 -18.08 16.25
N ARG A 296 14.18 -17.69 17.39
CA ARG A 296 14.52 -16.28 17.71
C ARG A 296 15.42 -15.58 16.70
N PRO A 297 16.46 -16.22 16.13
CA PRO A 297 17.31 -15.57 15.13
C PRO A 297 16.52 -15.14 13.89
N PHE A 298 15.59 -15.99 13.45
CA PHE A 298 14.72 -15.72 12.30
C PHE A 298 13.68 -14.64 12.61
N LEU A 299 13.10 -14.64 13.82
CA LEU A 299 12.16 -13.62 14.24
C LEU A 299 12.78 -12.21 14.31
N ALA A 300 14.05 -12.10 14.72
CA ALA A 300 14.74 -10.82 14.73
C ALA A 300 14.93 -10.25 13.31
N VAL A 301 15.09 -11.11 12.30
CA VAL A 301 15.11 -10.72 10.89
C VAL A 301 13.70 -10.35 10.43
N ALA A 302 12.70 -11.16 10.77
CA ALA A 302 11.31 -10.93 10.43
C ALA A 302 10.78 -9.59 10.95
N GLU A 303 11.14 -9.19 12.17
CA GLU A 303 10.75 -7.88 12.73
C GLU A 303 11.34 -6.70 11.94
N ARG A 304 12.54 -6.84 11.39
CA ARG A 304 13.14 -5.80 10.55
C ARG A 304 12.49 -5.71 9.17
N GLU A 305 12.00 -6.83 8.66
CA GLU A 305 11.41 -6.95 7.32
C GLU A 305 9.91 -6.58 7.31
N ALA A 306 9.18 -6.98 8.35
CA ALA A 306 7.76 -6.76 8.54
C ALA A 306 7.47 -6.17 9.94
N PRO A 307 7.96 -4.93 10.22
CA PRO A 307 7.88 -4.32 11.54
C PRO A 307 6.44 -4.12 12.01
N GLY A 308 6.14 -4.63 13.20
CA GLY A 308 4.81 -4.54 13.80
C GLY A 308 3.74 -5.42 13.15
N ASN A 309 4.10 -6.38 12.31
CA ASN A 309 3.16 -7.37 11.77
C ASN A 309 2.56 -8.21 12.91
N GLU A 310 1.26 -8.49 12.84
CA GLU A 310 0.54 -9.15 13.92
C GLU A 310 1.06 -10.55 14.26
N HIS A 311 1.51 -11.33 13.27
CA HIS A 311 2.01 -12.70 13.50
C HIS A 311 3.43 -12.70 14.04
N VAL A 312 4.28 -11.79 13.56
CA VAL A 312 5.66 -11.64 14.07
C VAL A 312 5.62 -11.27 15.56
N LEU A 313 4.79 -10.28 15.91
CA LEU A 313 4.62 -9.86 17.30
C LEU A 313 3.98 -10.96 18.16
N ALA A 314 3.04 -11.73 17.62
CA ALA A 314 2.43 -12.84 18.33
C ALA A 314 3.45 -13.93 18.70
N ILE A 315 4.31 -14.36 17.77
CA ILE A 315 5.36 -15.36 18.07
C ILE A 315 6.34 -14.84 19.11
N GLN A 316 6.77 -13.58 19.00
CA GLN A 316 7.62 -12.99 20.03
C GLN A 316 6.93 -12.97 21.40
N ALA A 317 5.64 -12.64 21.47
CA ALA A 317 4.86 -12.65 22.70
C ALA A 317 4.76 -14.06 23.32
N ALA A 318 4.49 -15.09 22.51
CA ALA A 318 4.47 -16.49 22.96
C ALA A 318 5.83 -16.97 23.51
N LEU A 319 6.93 -16.42 22.98
CA LEU A 319 8.29 -16.68 23.48
C LEU A 319 8.66 -15.84 24.72
N GLY A 320 7.71 -15.09 25.30
CA GLY A 320 7.85 -14.34 26.54
C GLY A 320 8.16 -12.84 26.37
N ASN A 321 8.14 -12.29 25.16
CA ASN A 321 8.37 -10.86 24.93
C ASN A 321 7.12 -10.01 25.23
N ARG A 322 7.01 -9.53 26.47
CA ARG A 322 5.91 -8.65 26.92
C ARG A 322 5.78 -7.35 26.14
N SER A 323 6.89 -6.82 25.60
CA SER A 323 6.86 -5.60 24.79
C SER A 323 6.19 -5.85 23.44
N ALA A 324 6.44 -7.02 22.83
CA ALA A 324 5.78 -7.42 21.59
C ALA A 324 4.27 -7.63 21.79
N GLU A 325 3.87 -8.25 22.92
CA GLU A 325 2.46 -8.39 23.29
C GLU A 325 1.77 -7.03 23.42
N ARG A 326 2.41 -6.06 24.11
CA ARG A 326 1.87 -4.71 24.24
C ARG A 326 1.72 -4.02 22.89
N LEU A 327 2.74 -4.08 22.05
CA LEU A 327 2.73 -3.51 20.71
C LEU A 327 1.64 -4.15 19.83
N LEU A 328 1.42 -5.46 19.95
CA LEU A 328 0.38 -6.16 19.19
C LEU A 328 -1.00 -5.55 19.43
N PHE A 329 -1.37 -5.33 20.70
CA PHE A 329 -2.64 -4.69 21.07
C PHE A 329 -2.66 -3.17 20.85
N GLU A 330 -1.49 -2.52 20.78
CA GLU A 330 -1.40 -1.10 20.45
C GLU A 330 -1.65 -0.86 18.97
N LEU A 331 -1.03 -1.66 18.09
CA LEU A 331 -1.06 -1.48 16.64
C LEU A 331 -2.30 -2.06 15.97
N HIS A 332 -2.81 -3.19 16.50
CA HIS A 332 -3.92 -3.92 15.90
C HIS A 332 -5.17 -3.84 16.77
N ASP A 333 -6.34 -4.11 16.19
CA ASP A 333 -7.56 -4.23 16.99
C ASP A 333 -7.48 -5.49 17.90
N PRO A 334 -8.21 -5.51 19.03
CA PRO A 334 -8.14 -6.61 19.99
C PRO A 334 -8.51 -7.98 19.41
N PHE A 335 -9.33 -8.03 18.35
CA PHE A 335 -9.75 -9.29 17.74
C PHE A 335 -8.65 -9.85 16.85
N THR A 336 -8.03 -9.02 16.02
CA THR A 336 -6.85 -9.38 15.23
C THR A 336 -5.68 -9.80 16.13
N ALA A 337 -5.40 -9.03 17.18
CA ALA A 337 -4.35 -9.34 18.15
C ALA A 337 -4.56 -10.71 18.84
N ARG A 338 -5.76 -10.95 19.39
CA ARG A 338 -6.07 -12.23 20.06
C ARG A 338 -6.06 -13.41 19.08
N ARG A 339 -6.54 -13.23 17.86
CA ARG A 339 -6.51 -14.27 16.83
C ARG A 339 -5.08 -14.64 16.44
N ALA A 340 -4.19 -13.66 16.33
CA ALA A 340 -2.77 -13.93 16.07
C ALA A 340 -2.13 -14.71 17.23
N LEU A 341 -2.50 -14.40 18.49
CA LEU A 341 -2.03 -15.14 19.66
C LEU A 341 -2.53 -16.60 19.72
N GLN A 342 -3.74 -16.87 19.21
CA GLN A 342 -4.34 -18.21 19.17
C GLN A 342 -3.89 -19.08 18.00
N GLY A 343 -3.32 -18.47 16.95
CA GLY A 343 -2.90 -19.15 15.73
C GLY A 343 -1.51 -19.78 15.79
N MET A 344 -0.89 -19.83 16.98
CA MET A 344 0.40 -20.46 17.28
C MET A 344 0.20 -21.78 18.00
#